data_AF-X0SDT7-F1
#
_entry.id   AF-X0SDT7-F1
#
_cell.length_a   1.000
_cell.length_b   1.000
_cell.length_c   1.000
_cell.angle_alpha   90.00
_cell.angle_beta   90.00
_cell.angle_gamma   90.00
#
_symmetry.space_group_name_H-M   'P 1'
#
loop_
_entity.id
_entity.type
_entity.pdbx_description
1 polymer ?
#
loop_
_entity_poly.entity_id
_entity_poly.type
_entity_poly.pdbx_seq_one_letter_code
_entity_poly.pdbx_strand_id
1 'polypeptide(L)'
;MVDKLRKNFFTVIVLYCIAVAFVLGQNQERIMAFTISMENPNTHYYHVVFHCEGIRGETLDFKMPVWTPGYYWILNLAKNIANFETRDVHGNQLDWHKINKNTWRVNSDNASNIRISYDVFAFR
;
A
#
# COMPACT_ATOMS: atom_id res chain seq x y z
N MET A 1 40.14 11.39 -39.61
CA MET A 1 39.83 12.09 -38.34
C MET A 1 38.33 12.10 -38.04
N VAL A 2 37.48 12.37 -39.04
CA VAL A 2 36.00 12.44 -38.94
C VAL A 2 35.34 11.13 -38.49
N ASP A 3 35.77 9.97 -38.99
CA ASP A 3 35.16 8.67 -38.62
C ASP A 3 35.39 8.26 -37.16
N LYS A 4 36.52 8.69 -36.57
CA LYS A 4 36.85 8.45 -35.16
C LYS A 4 35.96 9.30 -34.25
N LEU A 5 35.67 10.54 -34.67
CA LEU A 5 34.69 11.41 -34.02
C LEU A 5 33.27 10.84 -34.10
N ARG A 6 32.88 10.31 -35.26
CA ARG A 6 31.55 9.73 -35.51
C ARG A 6 31.31 8.45 -34.70
N LYS A 7 32.33 7.59 -34.55
CA LYS A 7 32.27 6.41 -33.66
C LYS A 7 32.13 6.82 -32.20
N ASN A 8 32.93 7.76 -31.71
CA ASN A 8 32.86 8.22 -30.31
C ASN A 8 31.50 8.83 -29.98
N PHE A 9 30.93 9.61 -30.90
CA PHE A 9 29.60 10.20 -30.74
C PHE A 9 28.50 9.13 -30.64
N PHE A 10 28.56 8.09 -31.48
CA PHE A 10 27.62 6.98 -31.43
C PHE A 10 27.74 6.17 -30.13
N THR A 11 28.96 5.94 -29.64
CA THR A 11 29.20 5.25 -28.36
C THR A 11 28.63 6.03 -27.17
N VAL A 12 28.76 7.36 -27.17
CA VAL A 12 28.17 8.22 -26.12
C VAL A 12 26.65 8.16 -26.12
N ILE A 13 26.01 8.16 -27.30
CA ILE A 13 24.55 8.03 -27.41
C ILE A 13 24.09 6.67 -26.89
N VAL A 14 24.79 5.58 -27.25
CA VAL A 14 24.44 4.24 -26.76
C VAL A 14 24.57 4.15 -25.25
N LEU A 15 25.65 4.70 -24.67
CA LEU A 15 25.83 4.76 -23.21
C LEU A 15 24.74 5.60 -22.52
N TYR A 16 24.36 6.72 -23.12
CA TYR A 16 23.26 7.56 -22.62
C TYR A 16 21.91 6.81 -22.65
N CYS A 17 21.60 6.13 -23.75
CA CYS A 17 20.38 5.33 -23.87
C CYS A 17 20.33 4.19 -22.84
N ILE A 18 21.46 3.53 -22.57
CA ILE A 18 21.56 2.48 -21.55
C ILE A 18 21.31 3.07 -20.15
N ALA A 19 21.90 4.22 -19.84
CA ALA A 19 21.70 4.90 -18.56
C ALA A 19 20.23 5.29 -18.34
N VAL A 20 19.56 5.83 -19.37
CA VAL A 20 18.14 6.20 -19.31
C VAL A 20 17.25 4.97 -19.13
N ALA A 21 17.53 3.87 -19.84
CA ALA A 21 16.80 2.61 -19.68
C ALA A 21 16.92 2.04 -18.25
N PHE A 22 18.09 2.18 -17.62
CA PHE A 22 18.31 1.77 -16.23
C PHE A 22 17.47 2.57 -15.23
N VAL A 23 17.33 3.90 -15.43
CA VAL A 23 16.52 4.76 -14.55
C VAL A 23 15.03 4.45 -14.70
N LEU A 24 14.55 4.26 -15.93
CA LEU A 24 13.14 3.94 -16.20
C LEU A 24 12.76 2.51 -15.80
N GLY A 25 13.73 1.60 -15.72
CA GLY A 25 13.52 0.20 -15.34
C GLY A 25 13.47 -0.05 -13.82
N GLN A 26 13.65 0.97 -12.99
CA GLN A 26 13.54 0.80 -11.54
C GLN A 26 12.09 0.52 -11.16
N ASN A 27 11.82 -0.70 -10.71
CA ASN A 27 10.56 -1.01 -10.05
C ASN A 27 10.51 -0.25 -8.73
N GLN A 28 9.49 0.59 -8.57
CA GLN A 28 9.23 1.26 -7.31
C GLN A 28 8.97 0.19 -6.25
N GLU A 29 9.82 0.13 -5.23
CA GLU A 29 9.67 -0.81 -4.14
C GLU A 29 8.36 -0.53 -3.42
N ARG A 30 7.54 -1.57 -3.27
CA ARG A 30 6.25 -1.49 -2.58
C ARG A 30 6.42 -2.04 -1.19
N ILE A 31 6.25 -1.17 -0.20
CA ILE A 31 6.35 -1.55 1.20
C ILE A 31 4.94 -1.75 1.74
N MET A 32 4.71 -2.91 2.37
CA MET A 32 3.47 -3.24 3.05
C MET A 32 3.82 -3.75 4.44
N ALA A 33 3.61 -2.93 5.46
CA ALA A 33 4.00 -3.23 6.83
C ALA A 33 2.79 -3.14 7.77
N PHE A 34 2.64 -4.15 8.63
CA PHE A 34 1.60 -4.18 9.66
C PHE A 34 2.26 -4.11 11.04
N THR A 35 1.78 -3.19 11.88
CA THR A 35 2.09 -3.14 13.30
C THR A 35 0.83 -3.50 14.07
N ILE A 36 0.95 -4.45 15.00
CA ILE A 36 -0.16 -4.91 15.83
C ILE A 36 0.23 -4.67 17.29
N SER A 37 -0.67 -4.05 18.03
CA SER A 37 -0.46 -3.73 19.44
C SER A 37 -1.73 -3.97 20.24
N MET A 38 -1.57 -4.16 21.56
CA MET A 38 -2.68 -4.43 22.48
C MET A 38 -2.44 -3.68 23.79
N GLU A 39 -2.64 -2.36 23.77
CA GLU A 39 -2.37 -1.49 24.93
C GLU A 39 -3.23 -1.84 26.14
N ASN A 40 -4.49 -2.23 25.91
CA ASN A 40 -5.46 -2.56 26.95
C ASN A 40 -6.00 -4.00 26.77
N PRO A 41 -5.27 -5.04 27.20
CA PRO A 41 -5.65 -6.43 26.93
C PRO A 41 -7.05 -6.85 27.39
N ASN A 42 -7.53 -6.25 28.50
CA ASN A 42 -8.84 -6.54 29.07
C ASN A 42 -10.02 -6.12 28.18
N THR A 43 -9.80 -5.27 27.17
CA THR A 43 -10.87 -4.83 26.25
C THR A 43 -11.04 -5.77 25.07
N HIS A 44 -10.13 -6.73 24.89
CA HIS A 44 -10.08 -7.64 23.73
C HIS A 44 -9.94 -6.94 22.38
N TYR A 45 -9.48 -5.68 22.36
CA TYR A 45 -9.15 -4.97 21.13
C TYR A 45 -7.66 -5.04 20.82
N TYR A 46 -7.37 -5.30 19.55
CA TYR A 46 -6.05 -5.14 18.97
C TYR A 46 -6.05 -3.90 18.09
N HIS A 47 -5.10 -3.00 18.31
CA HIS A 47 -4.87 -1.86 17.42
C HIS A 47 -3.94 -2.29 16.29
N VAL A 48 -4.40 -2.14 15.05
CA VAL A 48 -3.65 -2.49 13.86
C VAL A 48 -3.36 -1.23 13.07
N VAL A 49 -2.09 -1.06 12.71
CA VAL A 49 -1.62 -0.02 11.81
C VAL A 49 -1.03 -0.69 10.58
N PHE A 50 -1.57 -0.34 9.41
CA PHE A 50 -1.08 -0.77 8.12
C PHE A 50 -0.46 0.43 7.39
N HIS A 51 0.82 0.29 7.03
CA HIS A 51 1.56 1.24 6.23
C HIS A 51 1.78 0.66 4.83
N CYS A 52 1.39 1.44 3.82
CA CYS A 52 1.48 1.06 2.43
C CYS A 52 2.21 2.14 1.63
N GLU A 53 3.30 1.78 0.97
CA GLU A 53 4.10 2.69 0.14
C GLU A 53 4.25 2.16 -1.29
N GLY A 54 4.40 3.06 -2.25
CA GLY A 54 4.64 2.72 -3.65
C GLY A 54 3.41 2.23 -4.42
N ILE A 55 2.22 2.36 -3.84
CA ILE A 55 0.94 2.15 -4.54
C ILE A 55 0.36 3.53 -4.86
N ARG A 56 -0.01 3.73 -6.14
CA ARG A 56 -0.59 4.99 -6.63
C ARG A 56 -1.93 4.72 -7.30
N GLY A 57 -2.85 5.66 -7.11
CA GLY A 57 -4.16 5.67 -7.73
C GLY A 57 -4.99 6.81 -7.15
N GLU A 58 -6.01 7.24 -7.88
CA GLU A 58 -7.00 8.19 -7.37
C GLU A 58 -7.79 7.57 -6.21
N THR A 59 -8.13 6.28 -6.35
CA THR A 59 -8.78 5.48 -5.31
C THR A 59 -8.07 4.15 -5.11
N LEU A 60 -8.05 3.67 -3.87
CA LEU A 60 -7.47 2.38 -3.48
C LEU A 60 -8.45 1.58 -2.64
N ASP A 61 -8.61 0.30 -3.01
CA ASP A 61 -9.50 -0.63 -2.32
C ASP A 61 -8.70 -1.55 -1.40
N PHE A 62 -8.99 -1.47 -0.10
CA PHE A 62 -8.41 -2.34 0.93
C PHE A 62 -9.44 -3.39 1.33
N LYS A 63 -9.07 -4.67 1.19
CA LYS A 63 -10.00 -5.79 1.37
C LYS A 63 -9.54 -6.74 2.46
N MET A 64 -10.42 -6.99 3.43
CA MET A 64 -10.22 -8.02 4.43
C MET A 64 -10.68 -9.38 3.89
N PRO A 65 -9.88 -10.46 4.01
CA PRO A 65 -10.32 -11.80 3.62
C PRO A 65 -11.61 -12.24 4.35
N VAL A 66 -12.40 -13.09 3.70
CA VAL A 66 -13.64 -13.67 4.26
C VAL A 66 -13.50 -15.15 4.60
N TRP A 67 -12.30 -15.72 4.48
CA TRP A 67 -11.98 -17.09 4.85
C TRP A 67 -10.47 -17.17 5.08
N THR A 68 -10.02 -18.24 5.73
CA THR A 68 -8.60 -18.53 5.96
C THR A 68 -8.26 -19.90 5.41
N PRO A 69 -7.12 -20.11 4.75
CA PRO A 69 -6.71 -21.44 4.26
C PRO A 69 -6.82 -22.51 5.36
N GLY A 70 -7.35 -23.68 5.01
CA GLY A 70 -7.65 -24.75 5.96
C GLY A 70 -9.04 -24.65 6.62
N TYR A 71 -9.75 -23.53 6.47
CA TYR A 71 -11.12 -23.36 6.96
C TYR A 71 -12.02 -22.78 5.87
N TYR A 72 -12.66 -23.66 5.11
CA TYR A 72 -13.48 -23.31 3.93
C TYR A 72 -14.91 -22.90 4.31
N TRP A 73 -15.02 -21.89 5.18
CA TRP A 73 -16.28 -21.28 5.58
C TRP A 73 -16.19 -19.75 5.37
N ILE A 74 -17.27 -19.13 4.88
CA ILE A 74 -17.36 -17.66 4.73
C ILE A 74 -17.54 -17.00 6.10
N LEU A 75 -16.47 -16.42 6.63
CA LEU A 75 -16.40 -15.65 7.85
C LEU A 75 -16.77 -14.19 7.61
N ASN A 76 -17.43 -13.59 8.59
CA ASN A 76 -17.68 -12.15 8.62
C ASN A 76 -16.65 -11.43 9.51
N LEU A 77 -15.36 -11.55 9.19
CA LEU A 77 -14.26 -10.96 9.98
C LEU A 77 -14.35 -9.44 10.07
N ALA A 78 -14.80 -8.80 8.98
CA ALA A 78 -14.96 -7.36 8.89
C ALA A 78 -15.99 -6.77 9.87
N LYS A 79 -16.85 -7.59 10.48
CA LYS A 79 -17.79 -7.15 11.53
C LYS A 79 -17.09 -6.74 12.83
N ASN A 80 -15.88 -7.25 13.05
CA ASN A 80 -15.10 -7.00 14.26
C ASN A 80 -14.17 -5.78 14.12
N ILE A 81 -14.14 -5.14 12.95
CA ILE A 81 -13.35 -3.93 12.73
C ILE A 81 -14.12 -2.71 13.25
N ALA A 82 -13.45 -1.92 14.07
CA ALA A 82 -13.91 -0.63 14.58
C ALA A 82 -12.85 0.47 14.32
N ASN A 83 -13.24 1.73 14.48
CA ASN A 83 -12.35 2.90 14.44
C ASN A 83 -11.42 2.94 13.21
N PHE A 84 -11.96 2.62 12.03
CA PHE A 84 -11.19 2.63 10.80
C PHE A 84 -10.88 4.07 10.38
N GLU A 85 -9.60 4.40 10.26
CA GLU A 85 -9.09 5.69 9.85
C GLU A 85 -8.00 5.52 8.79
N THR A 86 -7.88 6.53 7.93
CA THR A 86 -6.88 6.58 6.86
C THR A 86 -6.24 7.95 6.81
N ARG A 87 -4.92 7.99 6.70
CA ARG A 87 -4.13 9.24 6.64
C ARG A 87 -3.03 9.16 5.58
N ASP A 88 -2.67 10.30 5.04
CA ASP A 88 -1.50 10.46 4.18
C ASP A 88 -0.19 10.57 4.99
N VAL A 89 0.93 10.75 4.27
CA VAL A 89 2.27 10.96 4.87
C VAL A 89 2.38 12.24 5.70
N HIS A 90 1.51 13.22 5.47
CA HIS A 90 1.48 14.50 6.17
C HIS A 90 0.56 14.46 7.41
N GLY A 91 -0.13 13.34 7.65
CA GLY A 91 -1.08 13.16 8.75
C GLY A 91 -2.49 13.68 8.45
N ASN A 92 -2.75 14.14 7.22
CA ASN A 92 -4.08 14.57 6.79
C ASN A 92 -4.98 13.34 6.67
N GLN A 93 -6.22 13.49 7.10
CA GLN A 93 -7.21 12.44 6.97
C GLN A 93 -7.63 12.28 5.51
N LEU A 94 -7.67 11.03 5.05
CA LEU A 94 -8.16 10.66 3.73
C LEU A 94 -9.61 10.18 3.84
N ASP A 95 -10.45 10.59 2.91
CA ASP A 95 -11.84 10.13 2.84
C ASP A 95 -11.92 8.66 2.44
N TRP A 96 -12.84 7.93 3.05
CA TRP A 96 -13.09 6.53 2.74
C TRP A 96 -14.55 6.14 2.94
N HIS A 97 -14.96 5.07 2.27
CA HIS A 97 -16.26 4.43 2.50
C HIS A 97 -16.19 2.92 2.26
N LYS A 98 -17.12 2.16 2.84
CA LYS A 98 -17.28 0.74 2.51
C LYS A 98 -18.03 0.58 1.20
N ILE A 99 -17.46 -0.18 0.26
CA ILE A 99 -18.14 -0.55 -1.00
C ILE A 99 -18.86 -1.90 -0.90
N ASN A 100 -18.49 -2.72 0.09
CA ASN A 100 -19.16 -3.96 0.46
C ASN A 100 -18.82 -4.33 1.92
N LYS A 101 -19.21 -5.52 2.39
CA LYS A 101 -19.05 -5.94 3.79
C LYS A 101 -17.62 -5.89 4.31
N ASN A 102 -16.63 -6.13 3.45
CA ASN A 102 -15.23 -6.37 3.82
C ASN A 102 -14.22 -5.57 2.98
N THR A 103 -14.67 -4.53 2.27
CA THR A 103 -13.80 -3.70 1.41
C THR A 103 -14.04 -2.22 1.69
N TRP A 104 -12.95 -1.51 1.97
CA TRP A 104 -12.90 -0.07 2.20
C TRP A 104 -12.24 0.59 0.99
N ARG A 105 -12.93 1.52 0.35
CA ARG A 105 -12.38 2.38 -0.70
C ARG A 105 -11.89 3.67 -0.08
N VAL A 106 -10.63 3.98 -0.32
CA VAL A 106 -9.96 5.20 0.15
C VAL A 106 -9.72 6.10 -1.06
N ASN A 107 -10.11 7.37 -0.95
CA ASN A 107 -9.75 8.39 -1.91
C ASN A 107 -8.32 8.83 -1.59
N SER A 108 -7.35 8.32 -2.34
CA SER A 108 -5.94 8.52 -2.07
C SER A 108 -5.36 9.73 -2.80
N ASP A 109 -6.05 10.29 -3.78
CA ASP A 109 -5.57 11.44 -4.59
C ASP A 109 -4.11 11.28 -5.05
N ASN A 110 -3.76 10.06 -5.52
CA ASN A 110 -2.41 9.67 -5.93
C ASN A 110 -1.33 9.73 -4.82
N ALA A 111 -1.72 9.80 -3.55
CA ALA A 111 -0.82 9.63 -2.41
C ALA A 111 -0.03 8.32 -2.55
N SER A 112 1.29 8.44 -2.43
CA SER A 112 2.21 7.31 -2.59
C SER A 112 2.49 6.56 -1.28
N ASN A 113 2.03 7.11 -0.15
CA ASN A 113 2.16 6.53 1.18
C ASN A 113 0.83 6.73 1.92
N ILE A 114 0.25 5.64 2.39
CA ILE A 114 -1.02 5.63 3.11
C ILE A 114 -0.84 4.85 4.41
N ARG A 115 -1.29 5.46 5.49
CA ARG A 115 -1.42 4.85 6.79
C ARG A 115 -2.88 4.56 7.09
N ILE A 116 -3.20 3.31 7.32
CA ILE A 116 -4.53 2.86 7.75
C ILE A 116 -4.41 2.40 9.20
N SER A 117 -5.32 2.83 10.06
CA SER A 117 -5.43 2.31 11.42
C SER A 117 -6.84 1.87 11.73
N TYR A 118 -6.97 0.78 12.47
CA TYR A 118 -8.26 0.26 12.92
C TYR A 118 -8.08 -0.64 14.15
N ASP A 119 -9.17 -0.83 14.88
CA ASP A 119 -9.22 -1.76 16.00
C ASP A 119 -9.95 -3.04 15.59
N VAL A 120 -9.46 -4.18 16.07
CA VAL A 120 -10.07 -5.50 15.86
C VAL A 120 -10.53 -6.05 17.20
N PHE A 121 -11.85 -6.24 17.34
CA PHE A 121 -12.41 -6.96 18.47
C PHE A 121 -12.16 -8.47 18.33
N ALA A 122 -11.44 -9.05 19.28
CA ALA A 122 -11.03 -10.46 19.28
C ALA A 122 -11.35 -11.11 20.64
N PHE A 123 -12.64 -11.31 20.87
CA PHE A 123 -13.16 -12.07 22.00
C PHE A 123 -13.77 -13.39 21.52
N ARG A 124 -13.65 -14.45 22.33
CA ARG A 124 -14.09 -15.80 22.01
C ARG A 124 -15.50 -16.08 22.50
#